data_AF-A0A956U162-F1
#
_entry.id   AF-A0A956U162-F1
#
_cell.length_a   1.000
_cell.length_b   1.000
_cell.length_c   1.000
_cell.angle_alpha   90.00
_cell.angle_beta   90.00
_cell.angle_gamma   90.00
#
_symmetry.space_group_name_H-M   'P 1'
#
loop_
_entity.id
_entity.type
_entity.pdbx_description
1 polymer ?
#
loop_
_entity_poly.entity_id
_entity_poly.type
_entity_poly.pdbx_seq_one_letter_code
_entity_poly.pdbx_strand_id
1 'polypeptide(L)'
;DKLQIDGGNILIAMFRVDESHAVYLLNEQGVNRYDLVRYISHGGSGYEQQEKSTSIAKTDTQTQEGAKDPLSEFCTNLVKKARDGKLDPLIGRESEIDRTIHILARRRKNNPIFVGDAGVGKTAIAEGLALR
;
A
#
# COMPACT_ATOMS: atom_id res chain seq x y z
N ASP A 1 8.63 -8.65 -17.64
CA ASP A 1 7.79 -7.58 -18.19
C ASP A 1 8.61 -6.56 -18.96
N LYS A 2 8.29 -6.37 -20.25
CA LYS A 2 8.92 -5.34 -21.08
C LYS A 2 8.47 -3.98 -20.53
N LEU A 3 9.42 -3.08 -20.27
CA LEU A 3 9.16 -1.65 -20.08
C LEU A 3 8.47 -1.11 -21.34
N GLN A 4 7.14 -1.15 -21.38
CA GLN A 4 6.39 -0.50 -22.45
C GLN A 4 6.45 1.01 -22.20
N ILE A 5 7.11 1.71 -23.12
CA ILE A 5 7.15 3.17 -23.12
C ILE A 5 5.81 3.64 -23.67
N ASP A 6 4.98 4.20 -22.80
CA ASP A 6 3.73 4.86 -23.18
C ASP A 6 3.95 6.34 -23.51
N GLY A 7 3.01 6.95 -24.24
CA GLY A 7 3.05 8.36 -24.65
C GLY A 7 3.16 9.32 -23.45
N GLY A 8 2.56 8.97 -22.30
CA GLY A 8 2.69 9.75 -21.07
C GLY A 8 4.13 9.84 -20.55
N ASN A 9 4.90 8.75 -20.67
CA ASN A 9 6.31 8.74 -20.26
C ASN A 9 7.16 9.61 -21.20
N ILE A 10 6.84 9.63 -22.49
CA ILE A 10 7.48 10.51 -23.48
C ILE A 10 7.19 11.98 -23.16
N LEU A 11 5.94 12.30 -22.79
CA LEU A 11 5.55 13.67 -22.43
C LEU A 11 6.31 14.17 -21.18
N ILE A 12 6.42 13.36 -20.12
CA ILE A 12 7.25 13.71 -18.93
C ILE A 12 8.72 13.91 -19.32
N ALA A 13 9.22 13.10 -20.26
CA ALA A 13 10.60 13.21 -20.73
C ALA A 13 10.84 14.52 -21.51
N MET A 14 9.85 15.02 -22.26
CA MET A 14 9.95 16.32 -22.95
C MET A 14 10.21 17.48 -21.99
N PHE A 15 9.64 17.44 -20.78
CA PHE A 15 9.92 18.43 -19.71
C PHE A 15 11.35 18.34 -19.13
N ARG A 16 12.20 17.41 -19.59
CA ARG A 16 13.64 17.40 -19.24
C ARG A 16 14.50 18.12 -20.27
N VAL A 17 13.95 18.45 -21.43
CA VAL A 17 14.69 19.13 -22.51
C VAL A 17 14.65 20.62 -22.25
N ASP A 18 15.82 21.20 -22.01
CA ASP A 18 15.99 22.64 -21.89
C ASP A 18 15.62 23.32 -23.22
N GLU A 19 14.95 24.48 -23.16
CA GLU A 19 14.58 25.30 -24.34
C GLU A 19 13.59 24.66 -25.34
N SER A 20 12.66 23.82 -24.87
CA SER A 20 11.58 23.28 -25.71
C SER A 20 10.38 24.23 -25.87
N HIS A 21 10.07 24.63 -27.10
CA HIS A 21 8.85 25.41 -27.43
C HIS A 21 7.56 24.69 -27.05
N ALA A 22 7.53 23.36 -27.13
CA ALA A 22 6.36 22.57 -26.73
C ALA A 22 6.12 22.65 -25.21
N VAL A 23 7.20 22.59 -24.42
CA VAL A 23 7.13 22.76 -22.96
C VAL A 23 6.73 24.18 -22.58
N TYR A 24 7.22 25.17 -23.32
CA TYR A 24 6.82 26.57 -23.14
C TYR A 24 5.30 26.75 -23.30
N LEU A 25 4.72 26.25 -24.40
CA LEU A 25 3.28 26.33 -24.64
C LEU A 25 2.46 25.58 -23.58
N LEU A 26 2.92 24.40 -23.16
CA LEU A 26 2.26 23.62 -22.10
C LEU A 26 2.26 24.37 -20.76
N ASN A 27 3.38 25.03 -20.41
CA ASN A 27 3.46 25.87 -19.23
C ASN A 27 2.51 27.08 -19.31
N GLU A 28 2.35 27.69 -20.49
CA GLU A 28 1.40 28.79 -20.72
C GLU A 28 -0.05 28.34 -20.52
N GLN A 29 -0.37 27.10 -20.91
CA GLN A 29 -1.67 26.47 -20.64
C GLN A 29 -1.81 25.93 -19.20
N GLY A 30 -0.84 26.21 -18.32
CA GLY A 30 -0.87 25.81 -16.91
C GLY A 30 -0.53 24.35 -16.63
N VAL A 31 0.03 23.63 -17.60
CA VAL A 31 0.43 22.22 -17.45
C VAL A 31 1.86 22.14 -16.93
N ASN A 32 2.04 21.69 -15.69
CA ASN A 32 3.36 21.49 -15.10
C ASN A 32 3.77 20.00 -15.15
N ARG A 33 5.08 19.74 -15.22
CA ARG A 33 5.68 18.41 -15.08
C ARG A 33 5.17 17.69 -13.83
N TYR A 34 5.06 18.39 -12.70
CA TYR A 34 4.61 17.81 -11.44
C TYR A 34 3.21 17.21 -11.58
N ASP A 35 2.29 17.93 -12.22
CA ASP A 35 0.91 17.49 -12.40
C ASP A 35 0.83 16.27 -13.33
N LEU A 36 1.65 16.23 -14.38
CA LEU A 36 1.75 15.08 -15.29
C LEU A 36 2.28 13.82 -14.58
N VAL A 37 3.36 13.96 -13.78
CA VAL A 37 3.92 12.84 -13.02
C VAL A 37 2.92 12.33 -11.99
N ARG A 38 2.22 13.25 -11.31
CA ARG A 38 1.19 12.92 -10.33
C ARG A 38 0.03 12.16 -10.99
N TYR A 39 -0.46 12.65 -12.12
CA TYR A 39 -1.55 12.07 -12.89
C TYR A 39 -1.21 10.65 -13.37
N ILE A 40 -0.03 10.44 -13.95
CA ILE A 40 0.40 9.13 -14.45
C ILE A 40 0.63 8.13 -13.31
N SER A 41 1.20 8.58 -12.19
CA SER A 41 1.50 7.70 -11.05
C SER A 41 0.27 7.24 -10.27
N HIS A 42 -0.77 8.08 -10.21
CA HIS A 42 -1.93 7.82 -9.35
C HIS A 42 -3.23 7.57 -10.12
N GLY A 43 -3.25 7.79 -11.45
CA GLY A 43 -4.47 7.83 -12.25
C GLY A 43 -5.25 9.11 -11.93
N GLY A 44 -5.88 9.72 -12.93
CA GLY A 44 -6.66 10.94 -12.75
C GLY A 44 -7.85 10.78 -11.82
N SER A 45 -7.65 10.87 -10.50
CA SER A 45 -8.69 11.39 -9.61
C SER A 45 -8.83 12.85 -9.98
N GLY A 46 -9.93 13.18 -10.68
CA GLY A 46 -10.20 14.49 -11.24
C GLY A 46 -10.06 15.62 -10.21
N TYR A 47 -10.01 16.83 -10.74
CA TYR A 47 -10.18 18.08 -10.00
C TYR A 47 -11.36 17.98 -9.00
N GLU A 48 -11.08 17.56 -7.77
CA GLU A 48 -11.99 17.76 -6.65
C GLU A 48 -11.33 18.74 -5.68
N GLN A 49 -11.97 19.90 -5.64
CA GLN A 49 -11.65 21.05 -4.83
C GLN A 49 -11.71 20.65 -3.37
N GLN A 50 -10.57 20.75 -2.70
CA GLN A 50 -10.39 20.39 -1.30
C GLN A 50 -11.09 21.42 -0.40
N GLU A 51 -12.37 21.21 -0.09
CA GLU A 51 -13.01 21.88 1.06
C GLU A 51 -12.92 20.98 2.31
N LYS A 52 -12.14 21.48 3.27
CA LYS A 52 -12.06 20.95 4.64
C LYS A 52 -13.43 20.94 5.29
N SER A 53 -13.84 19.79 5.84
CA SER A 53 -14.70 19.78 7.02
C SER A 53 -14.16 18.79 8.05
N THR A 54 -13.80 19.35 9.19
CA THR A 54 -13.41 18.65 10.41
C THR A 54 -14.63 17.97 11.00
N SER A 55 -14.62 16.64 11.18
CA SER A 55 -15.45 16.01 12.22
C SER A 55 -14.92 14.63 12.60
N ILE A 56 -14.79 14.48 13.91
CA ILE A 56 -14.34 13.28 14.62
C ILE A 56 -15.55 12.38 14.85
N ALA A 57 -15.34 11.08 14.60
CA ALA A 57 -15.96 9.91 15.25
C ALA A 57 -16.99 9.06 14.46
N LYS A 58 -16.63 7.76 14.41
CA LYS A 58 -17.42 6.52 14.38
C LYS A 58 -17.78 5.92 13.01
N THR A 59 -17.03 4.85 12.72
CA THR A 59 -17.44 3.53 12.22
C THR A 59 -18.87 3.42 11.66
N ASP A 60 -19.00 3.31 10.34
CA ASP A 60 -19.31 2.05 9.65
C ASP A 60 -19.36 2.26 8.14
N THR A 61 -18.77 1.29 7.41
CA THR A 61 -19.03 0.95 6.00
C THR A 61 -19.65 2.02 5.10
N GLN A 62 -18.83 2.96 4.62
CA GLN A 62 -19.06 3.60 3.32
C GLN A 62 -17.74 3.67 2.56
N THR A 63 -17.78 3.10 1.37
CA THR A 63 -16.81 3.18 0.28
C THR A 63 -16.41 4.64 0.07
N GLN A 64 -15.29 5.04 0.67
CA GLN A 64 -14.56 6.23 0.24
C GLN A 64 -13.68 5.82 -0.94
N GLU A 65 -14.30 5.71 -2.12
CA GLU A 65 -13.58 5.71 -3.39
C GLU A 65 -12.97 7.10 -3.58
N GLY A 66 -11.75 7.31 -3.11
CA GLY A 66 -11.03 8.58 -3.35
C GLY A 66 -9.74 8.74 -2.56
N ALA A 67 -9.65 8.17 -1.35
CA ALA A 67 -8.39 8.01 -0.65
C ALA A 67 -7.99 6.53 -0.76
N LYS A 68 -6.91 6.22 -1.48
CA LYS A 68 -6.32 4.88 -1.44
C LYS A 68 -6.11 4.52 0.03
N ASP A 69 -6.75 3.44 0.49
CA ASP A 69 -6.59 2.96 1.86
C ASP A 69 -5.09 2.67 2.08
N PRO A 70 -4.40 3.37 3.00
CA PRO A 70 -2.98 3.18 3.22
C PRO A 70 -2.63 1.72 3.56
N LEU A 71 -3.56 0.96 4.15
CA LEU A 71 -3.37 -0.46 4.41
C LEU A 71 -3.33 -1.27 3.11
N SER A 72 -4.15 -0.91 2.13
CA SER A 72 -4.14 -1.57 0.82
C SER A 72 -2.87 -1.27 0.01
N GLU A 73 -2.26 -0.10 0.22
CA GLU A 73 -1.05 0.34 -0.48
C GLU A 73 0.23 -0.23 0.15
N PHE A 74 0.32 -0.25 1.48
CA PHE A 74 1.57 -0.58 2.19
C PHE A 74 1.54 -1.90 2.95
N CYS A 75 0.36 -2.51 3.15
CA CYS A 75 0.21 -3.71 3.96
C CYS A 75 -0.36 -4.88 3.17
N THR A 76 -0.14 -6.08 3.70
CA THR A 76 -0.71 -7.31 3.16
C THR A 76 -1.64 -7.93 4.19
N ASN A 77 -2.89 -8.22 3.81
CA ASN A 77 -3.83 -8.91 4.69
C ASN A 77 -3.58 -10.43 4.68
N LEU A 78 -2.93 -10.95 5.74
CA LEU A 78 -2.61 -12.37 5.88
C LEU A 78 -3.86 -13.25 6.07
N VAL A 79 -4.89 -12.77 6.77
CA VAL A 79 -6.15 -13.53 6.97
C VAL A 79 -6.86 -13.75 5.63
N LYS A 80 -6.87 -12.73 4.75
CA LYS A 80 -7.41 -12.88 3.40
C LYS A 80 -6.61 -13.90 2.59
N LYS A 81 -5.27 -13.84 2.63
CA LYS A 81 -4.41 -14.82 1.95
C LYS A 81 -4.61 -16.24 2.47
N ALA A 82 -4.82 -16.41 3.78
CA ALA A 82 -5.13 -17.70 4.39
C ALA A 82 -6.45 -18.27 3.86
N ARG A 83 -7.51 -17.46 3.83
CA ARG A 83 -8.82 -17.86 3.28
C ARG A 83 -8.77 -18.21 1.80
N ASP A 84 -7.94 -17.50 1.03
CA ASP A 84 -7.71 -17.77 -0.39
C ASP A 84 -6.83 -19.01 -0.64
N GLY A 85 -6.29 -19.67 0.41
CA GLY A 85 -5.40 -20.82 0.28
C GLY A 85 -4.03 -20.49 -0.32
N LYS A 86 -3.59 -19.23 -0.22
CA LYS A 86 -2.33 -18.73 -0.81
C LYS A 86 -1.14 -18.74 0.16
N LEU A 87 -1.35 -19.17 1.40
CA LEU A 87 -0.28 -19.31 2.39
C LEU A 87 0.18 -20.76 2.46
N ASP A 88 1.49 -20.95 2.65
CA ASP A 88 2.07 -22.27 2.82
C ASP A 88 1.70 -22.86 4.20
N PRO A 89 1.51 -24.20 4.30
CA PRO A 89 1.23 -24.84 5.57
C PRO A 89 2.43 -24.73 6.52
N LEU A 90 2.20 -24.37 7.78
CA LEU A 90 3.27 -24.27 8.78
C LEU A 90 3.54 -25.63 9.44
N ILE A 91 4.77 -26.13 9.33
CA ILE A 91 5.18 -27.44 9.88
C ILE A 91 6.01 -27.25 11.15
N GLY A 92 5.64 -27.96 12.23
CA GLY A 92 6.49 -28.15 13.42
C GLY A 92 6.65 -26.93 14.33
N ARG A 93 5.77 -25.92 14.24
CA ARG A 93 5.82 -24.67 15.05
C ARG A 93 4.56 -24.40 15.86
N GLU A 94 3.89 -25.48 16.28
CA GLU A 94 2.65 -25.36 17.06
C GLU A 94 2.87 -24.67 18.40
N SER A 95 3.98 -24.99 19.09
CA SER A 95 4.32 -24.39 20.38
C SER A 95 4.47 -22.86 20.32
N GLU A 96 5.05 -22.34 19.24
CA GLU A 96 5.24 -20.92 19.01
C GLU A 96 3.92 -20.23 18.69
N ILE A 97 3.05 -20.87 17.90
CA ILE A 97 1.69 -20.37 17.65
C ILE A 97 0.89 -20.30 18.96
N ASP A 98 0.85 -21.38 19.74
CA ASP A 98 0.10 -21.44 20.98
C ASP A 98 0.57 -20.37 21.97
N ARG A 99 1.89 -20.18 22.06
CA ARG A 99 2.47 -19.11 22.89
C ARG A 99 2.11 -17.72 22.37
N THR A 100 2.04 -17.53 21.05
CA THR A 100 1.62 -16.27 20.43
C THR A 100 0.16 -15.96 20.77
N ILE A 101 -0.73 -16.95 20.64
CA ILE A 101 -2.15 -16.83 21.01
C ILE A 101 -2.29 -16.48 22.50
N HIS A 102 -1.57 -17.18 23.38
CA HIS A 102 -1.55 -16.90 24.80
C HIS A 102 -1.06 -15.47 25.13
N ILE A 103 -0.10 -14.92 24.38
CA ILE A 103 0.36 -13.55 24.57
C ILE A 103 -0.70 -12.56 24.10
N LEU A 104 -1.27 -12.76 22.91
CA LEU A 104 -2.31 -11.89 22.34
C LEU A 104 -3.57 -11.82 23.22
N ALA A 105 -3.92 -12.91 23.90
CA ALA A 105 -5.06 -13.00 24.82
C ALA A 105 -4.87 -12.22 26.14
N ARG A 106 -3.67 -11.68 26.43
CA ARG A 106 -3.39 -10.95 27.67
C ARG A 106 -4.05 -9.58 27.66
N ARG A 107 -4.45 -9.09 28.84
CA ARG A 107 -4.96 -7.71 28.99
C ARG A 107 -3.86 -6.65 28.89
N ARG A 108 -2.62 -6.98 29.25
CA ARG A 108 -1.46 -6.08 29.19
C ARG A 108 -0.27 -6.81 28.59
N LYS A 109 0.57 -6.06 27.86
CA LYS A 109 1.76 -6.60 27.16
C LYS A 109 1.38 -7.75 26.21
N ASN A 110 0.36 -7.51 25.38
CA ASN A 110 -0.20 -8.47 24.44
C ASN A 110 0.45 -8.43 23.06
N ASN A 111 1.52 -7.66 22.89
CA ASN A 111 2.26 -7.56 21.63
C ASN A 111 3.40 -8.58 21.62
N PRO A 112 3.27 -9.72 20.92
CA PRO A 112 4.35 -10.69 20.82
C PRO A 112 5.51 -10.12 20.00
N ILE A 113 6.75 -10.46 20.39
CA ILE A 113 7.97 -10.11 19.66
C ILE A 113 8.73 -11.42 19.40
N PHE A 114 8.95 -11.74 18.13
CA PHE A 114 9.72 -12.90 17.71
C PHE A 114 11.21 -12.55 17.60
N VAL A 115 12.06 -13.23 18.37
CA VAL A 115 13.51 -13.03 18.38
C VAL A 115 14.20 -14.31 17.91
N GLY A 116 15.22 -14.16 17.07
CA GLY A 116 16.02 -15.27 16.53
C GLY A 116 16.85 -14.83 15.32
N ASP A 117 17.67 -15.73 14.78
CA ASP A 117 18.58 -15.43 13.67
C ASP A 117 17.83 -15.09 12.36
N ALA A 118 18.52 -14.45 11.42
CA ALA A 118 17.96 -14.21 10.09
C ALA A 118 17.67 -15.54 9.39
N GLY A 119 16.58 -15.62 8.62
CA GLY A 119 16.23 -16.82 7.85
C GLY A 119 15.50 -17.93 8.63
N VAL A 120 15.37 -17.85 9.96
CA VAL A 120 14.63 -18.85 10.76
C VAL A 120 13.11 -18.81 10.56
N GLY A 121 12.58 -18.10 9.56
CA GLY A 121 11.15 -18.08 9.24
C GLY A 121 10.26 -17.39 10.27
N LYS A 122 10.71 -16.33 10.94
CA LYS A 122 9.89 -15.56 11.90
C LYS A 122 8.56 -15.10 11.29
N THR A 123 8.58 -14.69 10.02
CA THR A 123 7.39 -14.32 9.24
C THR A 123 6.40 -15.47 9.08
N ALA A 124 6.89 -16.71 8.91
CA ALA A 124 6.05 -17.89 8.74
C ALA A 124 5.20 -18.19 9.99
N ILE A 125 5.63 -17.75 11.19
CA ILE A 125 4.82 -17.87 12.41
C ILE A 125 3.61 -16.95 12.34
N ALA A 126 3.75 -15.74 11.78
CA ALA A 126 2.62 -14.82 11.58
C ALA A 126 1.64 -15.33 10.52
N GLU A 127 2.15 -15.96 9.45
CA GLU A 127 1.33 -16.62 8.43
C GLU A 127 0.59 -17.83 9.01
N GLY A 128 1.27 -18.65 9.83
CA GLY A 128 0.66 -19.78 10.52
C GLY A 128 -0.39 -19.36 11.55
N LEU A 129 -0.22 -18.21 12.21
CA LEU A 129 -1.25 -17.63 13.06
C LEU A 129 -2.51 -17.27 12.25
N ALA A 130 -2.36 -16.80 11.01
CA ALA A 130 -3.49 -16.46 10.14
C ALA A 130 -4.26 -17.70 9.61
N LEU A 131 -3.63 -18.88 9.65
CA LEU A 131 -4.24 -20.16 9.25
C LEU A 131 -5.09 -20.80 10.37
N ARG A 132 -4.97 -20.35 11.62
CA ARG A 132 -5.78 -20.82 12.76
C ARG A 132 -6.99 -19.91 13.00
#